data_AF-X1VH94-F1
#
_entry.id   AF-X1VH94-F1
#
_cell.length_a   1.000
_cell.length_b   1.000
_cell.length_c   1.000
_cell.angle_alpha   90.00
_cell.angle_beta   90.00
_cell.angle_gamma   90.00
#
_symmetry.space_group_name_H-M   'P 1'
#
loop_
_entity.id
_entity.type
_entity.pdbx_description
1 polymer ?
#
loop_
_entity_poly.entity_id
_entity_poly.type
_entity_poly.pdbx_seq_one_letter_code
_entity_poly.pdbx_strand_id
1 'polypeptide(L)'
;MAVSLHETCQEYFRRRLSEGWRCISLEGYNAVLLSPDGIRREIDLRNDVETLRPNAPGDETAIALQFPDSTFHWDKVDEASPDDASTYVYGNPLFDFQRDLYALPASSGSGVINKITVHFRGKEDAATLGVIRASIKSDSTVTDGDTHGFASGRDWESFSQEWATNPADDEAWEWADIDALQIGTRPPRGKGRIQA
;
A
#
# COMPACT_ATOMS: atom_id res chain seq x y z
N MET A 1 -0.77 33.75 -5.40
CA MET A 1 -1.22 32.36 -5.64
C MET A 1 -0.02 31.46 -5.43
N ALA A 2 0.01 30.68 -4.35
CA ALA A 2 1.07 29.69 -4.16
C ALA A 2 0.78 28.53 -5.11
N VAL A 3 1.61 28.38 -6.14
CA VAL A 3 1.60 27.19 -6.99
C VAL A 3 1.99 26.03 -6.09
N SER A 4 1.11 25.03 -5.96
CA SER A 4 1.47 23.77 -5.31
C SER A 4 2.50 23.08 -6.20
N LEU A 5 3.76 23.10 -5.79
CA LEU A 5 4.83 22.37 -6.46
C LEU A 5 4.81 20.96 -5.88
N HIS A 6 4.70 19.96 -6.75
CA HIS A 6 4.79 18.55 -6.37
C HIS A 6 6.27 18.25 -6.02
N GLU A 7 6.63 18.28 -4.74
CA GLU A 7 7.99 18.10 -4.26
C GLU A 7 8.02 17.22 -2.99
N THR A 8 9.09 16.46 -2.77
CA THR A 8 9.34 15.65 -1.55
C THR A 8 9.53 16.54 -0.32
N CYS A 9 9.45 15.97 0.89
CA CYS A 9 9.72 16.70 2.14
C CYS A 9 11.14 17.30 2.15
N GLN A 10 12.11 16.61 1.55
CA GLN A 10 13.46 17.11 1.40
C GLN A 10 13.59 18.25 0.37
N GLU A 11 12.88 18.16 -0.76
CA GLU A 11 12.84 19.22 -1.76
C GLU A 11 12.12 20.46 -1.25
N TYR A 12 10.98 20.27 -0.58
CA TYR A 12 10.27 21.33 0.15
C TYR A 12 11.22 22.02 1.13
N PHE A 13 11.93 21.24 1.94
CA PHE A 13 12.90 21.78 2.89
C PHE A 13 13.98 22.62 2.19
N ARG A 14 14.60 22.10 1.12
CA ARG A 14 15.63 22.83 0.34
C ARG A 14 15.08 24.10 -0.32
N ARG A 15 13.90 24.03 -0.93
CA ARG A 15 13.25 25.18 -1.58
C ARG A 15 12.88 26.26 -0.57
N ARG A 16 12.34 25.89 0.60
CA ARG A 16 12.03 26.89 1.63
C ARG A 16 13.28 27.60 2.12
N LEU A 17 14.40 26.90 2.27
CA LEU A 17 15.67 27.54 2.60
C LEU A 17 16.14 28.51 1.51
N SER A 18 15.95 28.19 0.22
CA SER A 18 16.30 29.12 -0.87
C SER A 18 15.35 30.32 -0.96
N GLU A 19 14.10 30.19 -0.49
CA GLU A 19 13.10 31.25 -0.37
C GLU A 19 13.29 32.13 0.88
N GLY A 20 14.37 31.93 1.65
CA GLY A 20 14.68 32.74 2.83
C GLY A 20 14.03 32.27 4.13
N TRP A 21 13.39 31.09 4.13
CA TRP A 21 13.02 30.44 5.39
C TRP A 21 14.28 30.00 6.12
N ARG A 22 14.17 29.90 7.45
CA ARG A 22 15.27 29.48 8.32
C ARG A 22 14.90 28.17 9.01
N CYS A 23 15.78 27.18 8.96
CA CYS A 23 15.68 26.03 9.85
C CYS A 23 16.06 26.48 11.27
N ILE A 24 15.11 26.45 12.19
CA ILE A 24 15.29 26.86 13.59
C ILE A 24 15.44 25.68 14.54
N SER A 25 15.07 24.47 14.12
CA SER A 25 15.35 23.22 14.83
C SER A 25 15.48 22.08 13.82
N LEU A 26 16.40 21.15 14.10
CA LEU A 26 16.57 19.90 13.36
C LEU A 26 16.93 18.81 14.35
N GLU A 27 15.94 18.00 14.73
CA GLU A 27 16.10 16.89 15.66
C GLU A 27 15.87 15.57 14.92
N GLY A 28 16.98 14.91 14.59
CA GLY A 28 16.95 13.75 13.70
C GLY A 28 16.41 14.16 12.33
N TYR A 29 15.21 13.69 12.01
CA TYR A 29 14.53 13.98 10.74
C TYR A 29 13.42 15.01 10.86
N ASN A 30 13.09 15.46 12.07
CA ASN A 30 12.10 16.51 12.28
C ASN A 30 12.79 17.86 12.16
N ALA A 31 12.42 18.64 11.16
CA ALA A 31 12.87 20.01 10.99
C ALA A 31 11.74 21.00 11.30
N VAL A 32 12.11 22.13 11.91
CA VAL A 32 11.21 23.25 12.12
C VAL A 32 11.72 24.44 11.32
N LEU A 33 10.92 24.90 10.37
CA LEU A 33 11.18 26.03 9.50
C LEU A 33 10.45 27.28 10.01
N LEU A 34 11.10 28.43 9.91
CA LEU A 34 10.55 29.76 10.20
C LEU A 34 10.55 30.60 8.93
N SER A 35 9.39 31.09 8.49
CA SER A 35 9.27 31.97 7.34
C SER A 35 9.82 33.37 7.65
N PRO A 36 10.17 34.17 6.63
CA PRO A 36 10.47 35.60 6.80
C PRO A 36 9.36 36.37 7.52
N ASP A 37 8.11 35.94 7.34
CA ASP A 37 6.92 36.54 7.97
C ASP A 37 6.65 36.00 9.39
N GLY A 38 7.54 35.15 9.94
CA GLY A 38 7.45 34.62 11.30
C GLY A 38 6.58 33.37 11.46
N ILE A 39 6.12 32.75 10.38
CA ILE A 39 5.31 31.52 10.42
C ILE A 39 6.21 30.32 10.70
N ARG A 40 5.86 29.52 11.71
CA ARG A 40 6.56 28.27 12.03
C ARG A 40 5.90 27.10 11.31
N ARG A 41 6.70 26.18 10.79
CA ARG A 41 6.23 24.95 10.14
C ARG A 41 7.14 23.78 10.49
N GLU A 42 6.55 22.72 10.99
CA GLU A 42 7.23 21.47 11.30
C GLU A 42 7.14 20.54 10.08
N ILE A 43 8.22 19.81 9.80
CA ILE A 43 8.32 18.87 8.69
C ILE A 43 9.14 17.65 9.12
N ASP A 44 8.64 16.43 8.90
CA ASP A 44 9.44 15.22 9.00
C ASP A 44 10.06 14.95 7.63
N LEU A 45 11.39 15.06 7.54
CA LEU A 45 12.19 14.88 6.33
C LEU A 45 12.23 13.42 5.83
N ARG A 46 11.55 12.49 6.52
CA ARG A 46 11.33 11.11 6.08
C ARG A 46 9.92 10.84 5.59
N ASN A 47 8.98 11.78 5.74
CA ASN A 47 7.58 11.56 5.39
C ASN A 47 7.34 11.61 3.87
N ASP A 48 8.28 11.05 3.11
CA ASP A 48 8.21 10.83 1.67
C ASP A 48 7.52 9.48 1.34
N VAL A 49 7.10 8.73 2.37
CA VAL A 49 6.38 7.48 2.26
C VAL A 49 5.10 7.57 3.07
N GLU A 50 3.96 7.40 2.39
CA GLU A 50 2.66 7.23 3.00
C GLU A 50 2.30 5.74 3.01
N THR A 51 1.77 5.24 4.13
CA THR A 51 1.28 3.85 4.24
C THR A 51 -0.23 3.88 4.40
N LEU A 52 -0.93 3.37 3.40
CA LEU A 52 -2.37 3.18 3.40
C LEU A 52 -2.70 1.72 3.66
N ARG A 53 -3.85 1.47 4.29
CA ARG A 53 -4.34 0.12 4.61
C ARG A 53 -5.79 -0.03 4.18
N PRO A 54 -6.24 -1.24 3.81
CA PRO A 54 -7.64 -1.53 3.55
C PRO A 54 -8.57 -0.94 4.62
N ASN A 55 -9.65 -0.28 4.22
CA ASN A 55 -10.65 0.25 5.16
C ASN A 55 -12.10 -0.03 4.73
N ALA A 56 -12.27 -0.68 3.58
CA ALA A 56 -13.56 -0.99 2.98
C ALA A 56 -13.39 -2.08 1.92
N PRO A 57 -14.47 -2.82 1.58
CA PRO A 57 -14.42 -3.72 0.43
C PRO A 57 -14.18 -2.93 -0.86
N GLY A 58 -13.42 -3.50 -1.77
CA GLY A 58 -13.29 -3.03 -3.14
C GLY A 58 -14.34 -3.65 -4.05
N ASP A 59 -14.08 -3.59 -5.35
CA ASP A 59 -15.04 -3.96 -6.39
C ASP A 59 -15.10 -5.48 -6.64
N GLU A 60 -14.08 -6.21 -6.21
CA GLU A 60 -14.03 -7.67 -6.34
C GLU A 60 -13.89 -8.30 -4.94
N THR A 61 -14.79 -9.23 -4.63
CA THR A 61 -14.76 -10.04 -3.40
C THR A 61 -14.97 -11.51 -3.75
N ALA A 62 -14.06 -12.09 -4.52
CA ALA A 62 -14.17 -13.43 -5.07
C ALA A 62 -13.47 -14.52 -4.23
N ILE A 63 -12.62 -14.15 -3.26
CA ILE A 63 -12.10 -15.08 -2.26
C ILE A 63 -13.30 -15.53 -1.42
N ALA A 64 -13.44 -16.84 -1.23
CA ALA A 64 -14.68 -17.41 -0.71
C ALA A 64 -14.69 -17.57 0.81
N LEU A 65 -13.52 -17.53 1.45
CA LEU A 65 -13.37 -17.93 2.85
C LEU A 65 -12.49 -16.93 3.61
N GLN A 66 -12.78 -16.79 4.89
CA GLN A 66 -12.05 -15.96 5.83
C GLN A 66 -12.00 -16.63 7.21
N PHE A 67 -11.10 -16.15 8.06
CA PHE A 67 -11.01 -16.53 9.46
C PHE A 67 -10.74 -15.28 10.31
N PRO A 68 -11.44 -15.09 11.45
CA PRO A 68 -12.67 -15.80 11.81
C PRO A 68 -13.77 -15.57 10.75
N ASP A 69 -14.74 -16.48 10.68
CA ASP A 69 -15.90 -16.34 9.78
C ASP A 69 -16.92 -15.34 10.35
N SER A 70 -16.51 -14.08 10.38
CA SER A 70 -17.29 -12.96 10.88
C SER A 70 -16.84 -11.67 10.21
N THR A 71 -17.70 -10.65 10.25
CA THR A 71 -17.42 -9.30 9.74
C THR A 71 -17.07 -9.30 8.24
N PHE A 72 -15.97 -8.68 7.80
CA PHE A 72 -15.66 -8.46 6.40
C PHE A 72 -14.24 -8.90 6.05
N HIS A 73 -13.99 -9.15 4.75
CA HIS A 73 -12.66 -9.57 4.29
C HIS A 73 -11.60 -8.48 4.48
N TRP A 74 -11.96 -7.21 4.27
CA TRP A 74 -11.02 -6.09 4.41
C TRP A 74 -10.48 -5.93 5.83
N ASP A 75 -11.27 -6.29 6.85
CA ASP A 75 -10.84 -6.22 8.26
C ASP A 75 -9.98 -7.42 8.71
N LYS A 76 -9.69 -8.34 7.78
CA LYS A 76 -8.73 -9.44 7.96
C LYS A 76 -7.35 -9.10 7.39
N VAL A 77 -7.22 -7.93 6.79
CA VAL A 77 -6.04 -7.51 6.02
C VAL A 77 -5.75 -6.01 6.23
N ASP A 78 -6.23 -5.40 7.31
CA ASP A 78 -6.05 -3.97 7.62
C ASP A 78 -5.05 -3.71 8.75
N GLU A 79 -4.32 -4.72 9.20
CA GLU A 79 -3.53 -4.62 10.42
C GLU A 79 -2.26 -3.78 10.27
N ALA A 80 -1.94 -2.98 11.29
CA ALA A 80 -0.68 -2.27 11.36
C ALA A 80 0.53 -3.18 11.60
N SER A 81 0.30 -4.36 12.18
CA SER A 81 1.32 -5.34 12.52
C SER A 81 0.76 -6.74 12.30
N PRO A 82 1.48 -7.64 11.61
CA PRO A 82 0.97 -8.98 11.29
C PRO A 82 0.49 -9.72 12.54
N ASP A 83 -0.73 -10.23 12.48
CA ASP A 83 -1.34 -11.10 13.50
C ASP A 83 -1.36 -12.58 13.10
N ASP A 84 -0.79 -12.88 11.92
CA ASP A 84 -0.61 -14.19 11.31
C ASP A 84 -1.92 -15.01 11.25
N ALA A 85 -2.09 -15.98 12.16
CA ALA A 85 -3.22 -16.91 12.10
C ALA A 85 -4.48 -16.40 12.82
N SER A 86 -4.46 -15.15 13.30
CA SER A 86 -5.57 -14.58 14.06
C SER A 86 -6.67 -14.07 13.13
N THR A 87 -6.29 -13.35 12.06
CA THR A 87 -7.21 -12.93 11.00
C THR A 87 -6.59 -13.13 9.62
N TYR A 88 -7.36 -13.69 8.67
CA TYR A 88 -6.91 -13.85 7.28
C TYR A 88 -8.05 -14.22 6.32
N VAL A 89 -7.86 -13.90 5.04
CA VAL A 89 -8.65 -14.45 3.93
C VAL A 89 -7.94 -15.65 3.29
N TYR A 90 -8.70 -16.59 2.72
CA TYR A 90 -8.11 -17.73 2.03
C TYR A 90 -8.97 -18.29 0.91
N GLY A 91 -8.30 -18.76 -0.14
CA GLY A 91 -8.97 -19.35 -1.28
C GLY A 91 -9.63 -20.70 -0.98
N ASN A 92 -10.72 -21.00 -1.70
CA ASN A 92 -11.34 -22.31 -1.73
C ASN A 92 -10.51 -23.25 -2.63
N PRO A 93 -10.12 -24.44 -2.13
CA PRO A 93 -9.26 -25.37 -2.88
C PRO A 93 -9.88 -25.93 -4.17
N LEU A 94 -11.18 -25.73 -4.40
CA LEU A 94 -11.91 -26.25 -5.55
C LEU A 94 -11.98 -25.27 -6.74
N PHE A 95 -11.68 -23.99 -6.53
CA PHE A 95 -11.71 -22.96 -7.57
C PHE A 95 -10.28 -22.59 -8.02
N ASP A 96 -10.19 -21.92 -9.17
CA ASP A 96 -8.92 -21.36 -9.68
C ASP A 96 -8.53 -20.11 -8.86
N PHE A 97 -7.66 -19.26 -9.40
CA PHE A 97 -7.31 -17.99 -8.77
C PHE A 97 -8.55 -17.19 -8.37
N GLN A 98 -8.62 -16.86 -7.08
CA GLN A 98 -9.59 -15.93 -6.54
C GLN A 98 -8.89 -14.61 -6.24
N ARG A 99 -9.61 -13.51 -6.24
CA ARG A 99 -9.08 -12.19 -5.92
C ARG A 99 -10.10 -11.42 -5.13
N ASP A 100 -9.59 -10.75 -4.12
CA ASP A 100 -10.29 -9.65 -3.49
C ASP A 100 -9.52 -8.37 -3.77
N LEU A 101 -10.26 -7.29 -3.96
CA LEU A 101 -9.78 -5.92 -3.97
C LEU A 101 -10.37 -5.19 -2.77
N TYR A 102 -9.61 -4.25 -2.26
CA TYR A 102 -9.93 -3.47 -1.07
C TYR A 102 -9.70 -2.00 -1.34
N ALA A 103 -10.66 -1.18 -0.95
CA ALA A 103 -10.52 0.27 -1.02
C ALA A 103 -9.58 0.76 0.08
N LEU A 104 -8.89 1.86 -0.22
CA LEU A 104 -7.99 2.55 0.68
C LEU A 104 -8.64 3.83 1.21
N PRO A 105 -8.22 4.33 2.40
CA PRO A 105 -8.55 5.69 2.81
C PRO A 105 -7.94 6.69 1.84
N ALA A 106 -8.54 7.88 1.78
CA ALA A 106 -7.97 9.00 1.04
C ALA A 106 -6.55 9.30 1.52
N SER A 107 -5.66 9.56 0.57
CA SER A 107 -4.29 9.96 0.81
C SER A 107 -4.23 11.33 1.51
N SER A 108 -3.17 11.50 2.28
CA SER A 108 -2.81 12.75 2.96
C SER A 108 -1.49 13.31 2.48
N GLY A 109 -0.78 12.55 1.65
CA GLY A 109 0.49 12.91 1.06
C GLY A 109 0.39 14.05 0.04
N SER A 110 1.56 14.51 -0.36
CA SER A 110 1.72 15.53 -1.39
C SER A 110 3.06 15.32 -2.08
N GLY A 111 3.23 15.89 -3.27
CA GLY A 111 4.46 15.75 -4.03
C GLY A 111 4.32 14.85 -5.25
N VAL A 112 5.44 14.46 -5.84
CA VAL A 112 5.48 13.48 -6.94
C VAL A 112 5.56 12.09 -6.35
N ILE A 113 4.71 11.19 -6.82
CA ILE A 113 4.74 9.77 -6.44
C ILE A 113 5.74 9.06 -7.36
N ASN A 114 6.82 8.54 -6.78
CA ASN A 114 7.85 7.83 -7.54
C ASN A 114 7.46 6.39 -7.87
N LYS A 115 6.69 5.76 -6.98
CA LYS A 115 6.17 4.40 -7.10
C LYS A 115 5.11 4.15 -6.02
N ILE A 116 4.31 3.13 -6.24
CA ILE A 116 3.59 2.45 -5.18
C ILE A 116 4.28 1.12 -4.85
N THR A 117 4.18 0.69 -3.59
CA THR A 117 4.60 -0.63 -3.15
C THR A 117 3.44 -1.28 -2.41
N VAL A 118 2.92 -2.39 -2.95
CA VAL A 118 1.94 -3.22 -2.26
C VAL A 118 2.69 -4.26 -1.44
N HIS A 119 2.53 -4.19 -0.12
CA HIS A 119 2.97 -5.23 0.79
C HIS A 119 1.86 -6.26 0.95
N PHE A 120 2.23 -7.52 0.97
CA PHE A 120 1.31 -8.62 1.18
C PHE A 120 2.05 -9.78 1.79
N ARG A 121 1.34 -10.56 2.58
CA ARG A 121 1.89 -11.66 3.36
C ARG A 121 0.98 -12.85 3.17
N GLY A 122 1.56 -14.04 3.13
CA GLY A 122 0.75 -15.23 3.07
C GLY A 122 1.45 -16.47 3.55
N LYS A 123 0.70 -17.56 3.51
CA LYS A 123 1.16 -18.88 3.95
C LYS A 123 0.50 -19.96 3.11
N GLU A 124 1.25 -21.03 2.87
CA GLU A 124 0.72 -22.30 2.39
C GLU A 124 0.54 -23.34 3.51
N ASP A 125 -0.56 -24.09 3.45
CA ASP A 125 -0.91 -25.15 4.42
C ASP A 125 -0.77 -26.58 3.86
N ALA A 126 -0.40 -26.73 2.59
CA ALA A 126 -0.33 -28.01 1.87
C ALA A 126 1.09 -28.30 1.36
N ALA A 127 1.33 -29.52 0.90
CA ALA A 127 2.61 -29.96 0.31
C ALA A 127 2.75 -29.60 -1.19
N THR A 128 1.92 -28.69 -1.67
CA THR A 128 1.96 -28.19 -3.06
C THR A 128 2.87 -26.95 -3.13
N LEU A 129 3.07 -26.41 -4.33
CA LEU A 129 3.77 -25.15 -4.53
C LEU A 129 2.72 -24.06 -4.76
N GLY A 130 2.10 -23.62 -3.67
CA GLY A 130 1.26 -22.44 -3.65
C GLY A 130 2.06 -21.22 -4.11
N VAL A 131 1.35 -20.28 -4.71
CA VAL A 131 1.88 -18.98 -5.12
C VAL A 131 0.98 -17.87 -4.58
N ILE A 132 1.32 -16.63 -4.82
CA ILE A 132 0.52 -15.46 -4.47
C ILE A 132 0.98 -14.30 -5.33
N ARG A 133 0.07 -13.38 -5.64
CA ARG A 133 0.37 -12.14 -6.38
C ARG A 133 -0.28 -10.97 -5.66
N ALA A 134 0.38 -9.82 -5.68
CA ALA A 134 -0.31 -8.56 -5.46
C ALA A 134 -1.22 -8.25 -6.65
N SER A 135 -2.33 -7.56 -6.39
CA SER A 135 -3.22 -7.02 -7.41
C SER A 135 -3.51 -5.57 -7.09
N ILE A 136 -3.61 -4.74 -8.11
CA ILE A 136 -4.08 -3.37 -8.00
C ILE A 136 -5.19 -3.12 -8.99
N LYS A 137 -6.10 -2.21 -8.65
CA LYS A 137 -7.05 -1.63 -9.58
C LYS A 137 -6.89 -0.12 -9.55
N SER A 138 -6.48 0.43 -10.70
CA SER A 138 -6.43 1.85 -10.97
C SER A 138 -7.44 2.15 -12.07
N ASP A 139 -8.32 3.13 -11.86
CA ASP A 139 -9.51 3.37 -12.67
C ASP A 139 -10.34 2.09 -12.93
N SER A 140 -10.37 1.64 -14.18
CA SER A 140 -11.09 0.44 -14.62
C SER A 140 -10.17 -0.75 -14.88
N THR A 141 -8.86 -0.57 -14.72
CA THR A 141 -7.83 -1.55 -15.07
C THR A 141 -7.37 -2.29 -13.82
N VAL A 142 -7.53 -3.62 -13.83
CA VAL A 142 -7.00 -4.50 -12.80
C VAL A 142 -5.71 -5.15 -13.31
N THR A 143 -4.63 -4.99 -12.55
CA THR A 143 -3.30 -5.49 -12.89
C THR A 143 -2.76 -6.36 -11.76
N ASP A 144 -2.33 -7.58 -12.09
CA ASP A 144 -1.64 -8.46 -11.16
C ASP A 144 -0.12 -8.27 -11.28
N GLY A 145 0.58 -8.37 -10.14
CA GLY A 145 2.03 -8.35 -10.07
C GLY A 145 2.68 -9.70 -10.37
N ASP A 146 3.95 -9.81 -9.99
CA ASP A 146 4.73 -11.02 -10.15
C ASP A 146 4.20 -12.18 -9.32
N THR A 147 4.54 -13.40 -9.76
CA THR A 147 4.19 -14.62 -9.04
C THR A 147 5.23 -14.94 -7.98
N HIS A 148 4.81 -14.95 -6.72
CA HIS A 148 5.66 -15.35 -5.60
C HIS A 148 5.27 -16.73 -5.12
N GLY A 149 6.23 -17.66 -5.04
CA GLY A 149 6.04 -18.96 -4.39
C GLY A 149 6.42 -18.90 -2.91
N PHE A 150 5.83 -19.79 -2.12
CA PHE A 150 6.21 -19.97 -0.71
C PHE A 150 7.47 -20.83 -0.59
N ALA A 151 8.35 -20.48 0.35
CA ALA A 151 9.43 -21.34 0.77
C ALA A 151 8.87 -22.63 1.39
N SER A 152 9.65 -23.71 1.37
CA SER A 152 9.26 -24.96 2.01
C SER A 152 9.15 -24.76 3.53
N GLY A 153 7.93 -24.59 4.01
CA GLY A 153 7.59 -24.31 5.41
C GLY A 153 6.10 -24.03 5.52
N ARG A 154 5.52 -24.13 6.73
CA ARG A 154 4.11 -23.76 6.97
C ARG A 154 4.01 -22.41 7.70
N ASP A 155 5.03 -21.58 7.51
CA ASP A 155 5.17 -20.29 8.15
C ASP A 155 4.65 -19.20 7.23
N TRP A 156 4.40 -18.04 7.81
CA TRP A 156 3.93 -16.87 7.09
C TRP A 156 5.11 -16.09 6.50
N GLU A 157 5.00 -15.79 5.22
CA GLU A 157 6.02 -15.12 4.41
C GLU A 157 5.49 -13.80 3.88
N SER A 158 6.34 -12.77 3.94
CA SER A 158 6.01 -11.43 3.44
C SER A 158 6.67 -11.21 2.08
N PHE A 159 5.91 -10.58 1.20
CA PHE A 159 6.28 -10.23 -0.16
C PHE A 159 5.94 -8.75 -0.41
N SER A 160 6.42 -8.22 -1.52
CA SER A 160 6.04 -6.90 -1.97
C SER A 160 6.14 -6.81 -3.48
N GLN A 161 5.28 -6.00 -4.08
CA GLN A 161 5.30 -5.66 -5.50
C GLN A 161 5.36 -4.15 -5.65
N GLU A 162 6.20 -3.68 -6.57
CA GLU A 162 6.33 -2.26 -6.88
C GLU A 162 5.76 -1.95 -8.27
N TRP A 163 5.16 -0.77 -8.40
CA TRP A 163 4.77 -0.18 -9.68
C TRP A 163 5.27 1.27 -9.73
N ALA A 164 6.21 1.54 -10.63
CA ALA A 164 6.77 2.88 -10.83
C ALA A 164 5.82 3.79 -11.64
N THR A 165 4.98 3.21 -12.50
CA THR A 165 3.97 3.90 -13.31
C THR A 165 2.60 3.27 -13.07
N ASN A 166 1.55 4.05 -13.33
CA ASN A 166 0.16 3.60 -13.25
C ASN A 166 -0.14 2.67 -14.44
N PRO A 167 -0.47 1.38 -14.21
CA PRO A 167 -0.73 0.46 -15.32
C PRO A 167 -2.04 0.72 -16.08
N ALA A 168 -2.88 1.65 -15.61
CA ALA A 168 -4.12 1.99 -16.29
C ALA A 168 -3.88 2.79 -17.58
N ASP A 169 -2.85 3.63 -17.58
CA ASP A 169 -2.54 4.59 -18.65
C ASP A 169 -1.04 4.69 -19.01
N ASP A 170 -0.18 3.95 -18.31
CA ASP A 170 1.29 3.95 -18.42
C ASP A 170 1.95 5.30 -18.03
N GLU A 171 1.24 6.18 -17.32
CA GLU A 171 1.75 7.49 -16.87
C GLU A 171 2.27 7.44 -15.42
N ALA A 172 2.80 8.57 -14.94
CA ALA A 172 3.20 8.71 -13.53
C ALA A 172 1.97 8.73 -12.61
N TRP A 173 2.12 8.15 -11.41
CA TRP A 173 1.05 8.13 -10.41
C TRP A 173 0.64 9.53 -9.96
N GLU A 174 -0.67 9.78 -9.99
CA GLU A 174 -1.30 10.97 -9.44
C GLU A 174 -1.96 10.67 -8.09
N TRP A 175 -2.12 11.67 -7.22
CA TRP A 175 -2.80 11.48 -5.94
C TRP A 175 -4.28 11.07 -6.11
N ALA A 176 -4.91 11.50 -7.21
CA ALA A 176 -6.27 11.06 -7.55
C ALA A 176 -6.32 9.55 -7.87
N ASP A 177 -5.26 9.00 -8.49
CA ASP A 177 -5.14 7.56 -8.70
C ASP A 177 -5.07 6.83 -7.36
N ILE A 178 -4.25 7.34 -6.42
CA ILE A 178 -4.10 6.74 -5.09
C ILE A 178 -5.40 6.77 -4.29
N ASP A 179 -6.14 7.89 -4.36
CA ASP A 179 -7.43 8.04 -3.67
C ASP A 179 -8.51 7.12 -4.23
N ALA A 180 -8.41 6.72 -5.49
CA ALA A 180 -9.30 5.76 -6.15
C ALA A 180 -8.75 4.32 -6.15
N LEU A 181 -7.48 4.12 -5.76
CA LEU A 181 -6.78 2.87 -5.87
C LEU A 181 -7.44 1.80 -4.99
N GLN A 182 -7.62 0.62 -5.57
CA GLN A 182 -7.90 -0.58 -4.79
C GLN A 182 -6.69 -1.50 -4.85
N ILE A 183 -6.37 -2.11 -3.72
CA ILE A 183 -5.28 -3.07 -3.63
C ILE A 183 -5.84 -4.41 -3.20
N GLY A 184 -5.11 -5.47 -3.52
CA GLY A 184 -5.58 -6.80 -3.20
C GLY A 184 -4.53 -7.83 -3.51
N THR A 185 -4.98 -9.07 -3.49
CA THR A 185 -4.11 -10.20 -3.77
C THR A 185 -4.87 -11.30 -4.49
N ARG A 186 -4.09 -12.09 -5.22
CA ARG A 186 -4.60 -13.17 -6.05
C ARG A 186 -3.87 -14.49 -5.74
N PRO A 187 -4.33 -15.28 -4.75
CA PRO A 187 -3.81 -16.61 -4.51
C PRO A 187 -4.23 -17.58 -5.63
N PRO A 188 -3.38 -18.52 -6.06
CA PRO A 188 -3.72 -19.64 -6.92
C PRO A 188 -4.54 -20.67 -6.16
N ARG A 189 -4.96 -21.67 -6.92
CA ARG A 189 -5.48 -22.96 -6.45
C ARG A 189 -4.70 -23.49 -5.23
N GLY A 190 -5.40 -23.66 -4.11
CA GLY A 190 -4.87 -24.33 -2.91
C GLY A 190 -4.24 -23.40 -1.89
N LYS A 191 -4.96 -23.21 -0.78
CA LYS A 191 -4.53 -22.67 0.52
C LYS A 191 -3.39 -21.64 0.49
N GLY A 192 -3.59 -20.51 -0.19
CA GLY A 192 -2.88 -19.27 0.11
C GLY A 192 -3.73 -18.44 1.09
N ARG A 193 -3.20 -18.20 2.29
CA ARG A 193 -3.77 -17.28 3.29
C ARG A 193 -3.13 -15.92 3.14
N ILE A 194 -3.83 -14.80 3.36
CA ILE A 194 -3.30 -13.46 3.03
C ILE A 194 -3.57 -12.40 4.10
N GLN A 195 -2.58 -11.51 4.29
CA GLN A 195 -2.55 -10.33 5.20
C GLN A 195 -1.80 -9.16 4.48
N ALA A 196 -2.20 -7.88 4.61
CA ALA A 196 -1.66 -6.75 3.80
C ALA A 196 -0.88 -5.71 4.62
#